data_AF-A0A3Q2P3W9-F1
#
_entry.id   AF-A0A3Q2P3W9-F1
#
_cell.length_a   1.000
_cell.length_b   1.000
_cell.length_c   1.000
_cell.angle_alpha   90.00
_cell.angle_beta   90.00
_cell.angle_gamma   90.00
#
_symmetry.space_group_name_H-M   'P 1'
#
loop_
_entity.id
_entity.type
_entity.pdbx_description
1 polymer ?
#
loop_
_entity_poly.entity_id
_entity_poly.type
_entity_poly.pdbx_seq_one_letter_code
_entity_poly.pdbx_strand_id
1 'polypeptide(L)'
;MVTSPTTWMTHSLKYFYTLTSGISNFPSYVSVGLVDDVQISYCDSDINRNTPKQEWMKKVESEHPRYWEEETQTCRDKQQTFRVNLDIAKNLFNQTGAHIFQQMIGCEWDDETGEVSDYDQFGYDGEDLIILDLRTQTWISAKQQAVITKNKWNQNRYAAEYEKSYLTQICVEWLKKYVDYGRNSLLSVSQTKRLLFPVRGQAK
;
A
#
# COMPACT_ATOMS: atom_id res chain seq x y z
N MET A 1 -39.68 12.95 1.86
CA MET A 1 -38.36 12.64 1.29
C MET A 1 -37.62 11.81 2.32
N VAL A 2 -37.35 10.54 2.03
CA VAL A 2 -36.53 9.71 2.92
C VAL A 2 -35.09 10.16 2.66
N THR A 3 -34.51 10.91 3.59
CA THR A 3 -33.08 11.16 3.58
C THR A 3 -32.39 9.84 3.90
N SER A 4 -31.75 9.23 2.91
CA SER A 4 -30.83 8.11 3.17
C SER A 4 -29.82 8.58 4.24
N PRO A 5 -29.54 7.79 5.29
CA PRO A 5 -28.52 8.16 6.26
C PRO A 5 -27.20 8.35 5.51
N THR A 6 -26.54 9.49 5.70
CA THR A 6 -25.14 9.64 5.33
C THR A 6 -24.36 8.61 6.14
N THR A 7 -23.88 7.56 5.48
CA THR A 7 -23.12 6.51 6.16
C THR A 7 -21.67 6.89 6.15
N TRP A 8 -21.18 7.36 7.29
CA TRP A 8 -19.76 7.55 7.56
C TRP A 8 -19.00 6.22 7.44
N MET A 9 -17.82 6.29 6.84
CA MET A 9 -16.94 5.16 6.54
C MET A 9 -15.48 5.55 6.67
N THR A 10 -14.72 4.67 7.32
CA THR A 10 -13.27 4.64 7.19
C THR A 10 -12.92 4.07 5.81
N HIS A 11 -12.14 4.84 5.06
CA HIS A 11 -11.62 4.47 3.75
C HIS A 11 -10.15 4.08 3.86
N SER A 12 -9.68 3.20 2.98
CA SER A 12 -8.28 2.75 2.96
C SER A 12 -7.67 2.80 1.57
N LEU A 13 -6.40 3.21 1.47
CA LEU A 13 -5.54 3.06 0.30
C LEU A 13 -4.33 2.22 0.70
N LYS A 14 -4.14 1.06 0.06
CA LYS A 14 -3.04 0.13 0.35
C LYS A 14 -2.33 -0.27 -0.93
N TYR A 15 -1.01 -0.11 -0.95
CA TYR A 15 -0.14 -0.64 -1.98
C TYR A 15 0.65 -1.82 -1.42
N PHE A 16 0.66 -2.90 -2.19
CA PHE A 16 1.44 -4.10 -1.92
C PHE A 16 2.50 -4.22 -2.98
N TYR A 17 3.75 -4.35 -2.57
CA TYR A 17 4.89 -4.59 -3.43
C TYR A 17 5.50 -5.93 -3.05
N THR A 18 5.77 -6.77 -4.04
CA THR A 18 6.38 -8.09 -3.84
C THR A 18 7.46 -8.30 -4.87
N LEU A 19 8.64 -8.69 -4.44
CA LEU A 19 9.71 -9.16 -5.31
C LEU A 19 10.11 -10.57 -4.91
N THR A 20 10.26 -11.44 -5.90
CA THR A 20 10.66 -12.82 -5.73
C THR A 20 11.97 -13.09 -6.47
N SER A 21 12.74 -14.03 -5.95
CA SER A 21 13.91 -14.59 -6.64
C SER A 21 13.82 -16.11 -6.58
N GLY A 22 14.30 -16.80 -7.62
CA GLY A 22 14.34 -18.27 -7.65
C GLY A 22 12.99 -18.97 -7.79
N ILE A 23 11.90 -18.25 -8.03
CA ILE A 23 10.56 -18.80 -8.28
C ILE A 23 10.29 -18.77 -9.78
N SER A 24 9.97 -19.93 -10.37
CA SER A 24 9.59 -20.04 -11.78
C SER A 24 8.09 -19.79 -11.98
N ASN A 25 7.70 -19.40 -13.20
CA ASN A 25 6.30 -19.19 -13.59
C ASN A 25 5.53 -18.15 -12.74
N PHE A 26 6.25 -17.25 -12.08
CA PHE A 26 5.69 -16.11 -11.36
C PHE A 26 6.51 -14.86 -11.70
N PRO A 27 5.89 -13.68 -11.91
CA PRO A 27 6.62 -12.46 -12.16
C PRO A 27 7.62 -12.17 -11.04
N SER A 28 8.84 -11.80 -11.39
CA SER A 28 9.88 -11.45 -10.41
C SER A 28 9.49 -10.26 -9.54
N TYR A 29 8.57 -9.41 -10.01
CA TYR A 29 8.02 -8.29 -9.26
C TYR A 29 6.53 -8.13 -9.55
N VAL A 30 5.76 -7.79 -8.52
CA VAL A 30 4.34 -7.44 -8.62
C VAL A 30 4.05 -6.27 -7.68
N SER A 31 3.25 -5.32 -8.16
CA SER A 31 2.65 -4.27 -7.33
C SER A 31 1.15 -4.17 -7.53
N VAL A 32 0.41 -4.06 -6.42
CA VAL A 32 -1.07 -3.98 -6.41
C VAL A 32 -1.50 -2.80 -5.54
N GLY A 33 -2.37 -1.95 -6.07
CA GLY A 33 -3.04 -0.90 -5.28
C GLY A 33 -4.50 -1.25 -5.00
N LEU A 34 -4.95 -1.05 -3.77
CA LEU A 34 -6.32 -1.29 -3.31
C LEU A 34 -6.92 -0.01 -2.72
N VAL A 35 -8.19 0.26 -3.04
CA VAL A 35 -9.03 1.23 -2.33
C VAL A 35 -10.23 0.48 -1.75
N ASP A 36 -10.39 0.50 -0.42
CA ASP A 36 -11.43 -0.26 0.30
C ASP A 36 -11.47 -1.77 -0.07
N ASP A 37 -10.27 -2.34 -0.20
CA ASP A 37 -9.96 -3.70 -0.71
C ASP A 37 -10.40 -3.97 -2.15
N VAL A 38 -10.79 -2.95 -2.92
CA VAL A 38 -11.04 -3.05 -4.35
C VAL A 38 -9.75 -2.75 -5.09
N GLN A 39 -9.29 -3.68 -5.93
CA GLN A 39 -8.06 -3.49 -6.70
C GLN A 39 -8.22 -2.39 -7.75
N ILE A 40 -7.39 -1.35 -7.64
CA ILE A 40 -7.41 -0.18 -8.53
C ILE A 40 -6.26 -0.15 -9.54
N SER A 41 -5.13 -0.73 -9.18
CA SER A 41 -3.91 -0.72 -10.00
C SER A 41 -3.18 -2.05 -9.92
N TYR A 42 -2.37 -2.32 -10.95
CA TYR A 42 -1.56 -3.51 -11.06
C TYR A 42 -0.38 -3.26 -11.99
N CYS A 43 0.80 -3.70 -11.57
CA CYS A 43 1.99 -3.81 -12.40
C CYS A 43 2.70 -5.11 -12.07
N ASP A 44 3.34 -5.73 -13.06
CA ASP A 44 4.26 -6.84 -12.87
C ASP A 44 5.51 -6.70 -13.72
N SER A 45 6.51 -7.53 -13.47
CA SER A 45 7.78 -7.49 -14.21
C SER A 45 7.68 -7.94 -15.67
N ASP A 46 6.59 -8.59 -16.06
CA ASP A 46 6.46 -9.22 -17.38
C ASP A 46 5.88 -8.21 -18.38
N ILE A 47 4.86 -7.46 -17.94
CA ILE A 47 4.22 -6.37 -18.69
C ILE A 47 5.01 -5.07 -18.48
N ASN A 48 5.53 -4.86 -17.28
CA ASN A 48 6.32 -3.69 -16.87
C ASN A 48 5.63 -2.33 -17.18
N ARG A 49 4.33 -2.32 -16.93
CA ARG A 49 3.42 -1.19 -17.06
C ARG A 49 2.36 -1.23 -15.96
N ASN A 50 2.08 -0.09 -15.35
CA ASN A 50 1.00 0.02 -14.39
C ASN A 50 -0.34 0.19 -15.12
N THR A 51 -1.34 -0.61 -14.75
CA THR A 51 -2.63 -0.70 -15.45
C THR A 51 -3.79 -0.44 -14.50
N PRO A 52 -4.79 0.38 -14.91
CA PRO A 52 -6.02 0.53 -14.16
C PRO A 52 -6.78 -0.80 -14.11
N LYS A 53 -7.33 -1.13 -12.95
CA LYS A 53 -8.20 -2.30 -12.75
C LYS A 53 -9.66 -1.96 -12.54
N GLN A 54 -9.97 -0.67 -12.41
CA GLN A 54 -11.34 -0.17 -12.32
C GLN A 54 -11.60 0.88 -13.40
N GLU A 55 -12.78 0.86 -13.99
CA GLU A 55 -13.17 1.85 -15.02
C GLU A 55 -13.16 3.28 -14.47
N TRP A 56 -13.55 3.47 -13.21
CA TRP A 56 -13.56 4.77 -12.57
C TRP A 56 -12.16 5.34 -12.34
N MET A 57 -11.11 4.52 -12.33
CA MET A 57 -9.73 5.00 -12.25
C MET A 57 -9.29 5.75 -13.50
N LYS A 58 -9.97 5.59 -14.65
CA LYS A 58 -9.69 6.39 -15.86
C LYS A 58 -9.99 7.88 -15.65
N LYS A 59 -10.85 8.23 -14.68
CA LYS A 59 -11.16 9.64 -14.36
C LYS A 59 -9.93 10.42 -13.91
N VAL A 60 -8.93 9.76 -13.32
CA VAL A 60 -7.70 10.43 -12.87
C VAL A 60 -6.98 11.14 -14.01
N GLU A 61 -7.07 10.63 -15.25
CA GLU A 61 -6.40 11.20 -16.42
C GLU A 61 -6.96 12.58 -16.80
N SER A 62 -8.19 12.90 -16.38
CA SER A 62 -8.79 14.21 -16.63
C SER A 62 -8.13 15.33 -15.80
N GLU A 63 -7.66 15.00 -14.60
CA GLU A 63 -6.96 15.93 -13.70
C GLU A 63 -5.44 15.79 -13.80
N HIS A 64 -4.96 14.58 -14.07
CA HIS A 64 -3.55 14.19 -14.10
C HIS A 64 -3.25 13.37 -15.37
N PRO A 65 -3.07 14.01 -16.54
CA PRO A 65 -2.96 13.32 -17.82
C PRO A 65 -1.81 12.31 -17.93
N ARG A 66 -0.75 12.49 -17.13
CA ARG A 66 0.44 11.60 -17.12
C ARG A 66 0.44 10.60 -15.97
N TYR A 67 -0.65 10.50 -15.21
CA TYR A 67 -0.71 9.66 -14.00
C TYR A 67 -0.22 8.23 -14.24
N TRP A 68 -0.69 7.55 -15.29
CA TRP A 68 -0.27 6.17 -15.57
C TRP A 68 1.17 6.04 -16.09
N GLU A 69 1.71 7.09 -16.71
CA GLU A 69 3.12 7.14 -17.10
C GLU A 69 4.01 7.23 -15.86
N GLU A 70 3.64 8.10 -14.92
CA GLU A 70 4.31 8.27 -13.63
C GLU A 70 4.22 7.00 -12.78
N GLU A 71 3.03 6.42 -12.64
CA GLU A 71 2.80 5.15 -11.93
C GLU A 71 3.56 3.97 -12.57
N THR A 72 3.74 3.98 -13.89
CA THR A 72 4.57 2.99 -14.60
C THR A 72 6.05 3.19 -14.29
N GLN A 73 6.52 4.43 -14.21
CA GLN A 73 7.89 4.72 -13.82
C GLN A 73 8.15 4.30 -12.37
N THR A 74 7.22 4.61 -11.45
CA THR A 74 7.30 4.15 -10.05
C THR A 74 7.37 2.63 -9.95
N CYS A 75 6.60 1.90 -10.77
CA CYS A 75 6.68 0.43 -10.82
C CYS A 75 8.10 -0.05 -11.15
N ARG A 76 8.75 0.55 -12.16
CA ARG A 76 10.11 0.20 -12.59
C ARG A 76 11.16 0.54 -11.55
N ASP A 77 11.04 1.70 -10.93
CA ASP A 77 11.97 2.17 -9.90
C ASP A 77 11.88 1.31 -8.63
N LYS A 78 10.65 0.96 -8.23
CA LYS A 78 10.41 0.02 -7.12
C LYS A 78 10.93 -1.37 -7.43
N GLN A 79 10.79 -1.88 -8.66
CA GLN A 79 11.36 -3.17 -9.05
C GLN A 79 12.88 -3.22 -8.83
N GLN A 80 13.62 -2.18 -9.22
CA GLN A 80 15.08 -2.12 -9.00
C GLN A 80 15.42 -1.99 -7.51
N THR A 81 14.69 -1.14 -6.80
CA THR A 81 14.88 -0.94 -5.35
C THR A 81 14.65 -2.24 -4.59
N PHE A 82 13.61 -2.99 -4.93
CA PHE A 82 13.28 -4.25 -4.27
C PHE A 82 14.29 -5.34 -4.58
N ARG A 83 14.85 -5.37 -5.79
CA ARG A 83 15.95 -6.30 -6.13
C ARG A 83 17.12 -6.11 -5.17
N VAL A 84 17.56 -4.87 -4.97
CA VAL A 84 18.64 -4.55 -4.03
C VAL A 84 18.24 -4.92 -2.58
N ASN A 85 17.01 -4.62 -2.17
CA ASN A 85 16.54 -4.94 -0.82
C ASN A 85 16.47 -6.46 -0.57
N LEU A 86 16.04 -7.25 -1.56
CA LEU A 86 16.02 -8.70 -1.46
C LEU A 86 17.44 -9.26 -1.32
N ASP A 87 18.41 -8.76 -2.08
CA ASP A 87 19.81 -9.20 -1.96
C ASP A 87 20.40 -8.84 -0.59
N ILE A 88 20.07 -7.65 -0.06
CA ILE A 88 20.43 -7.26 1.30
C ILE A 88 19.80 -8.23 2.31
N ALA A 89 18.51 -8.54 2.18
CA ALA A 89 17.83 -9.46 3.08
C ALA A 89 18.49 -10.85 3.07
N LYS A 90 18.73 -11.42 1.89
CA LYS A 90 19.45 -12.70 1.75
C LYS A 90 20.79 -12.70 2.47
N ASN A 91 21.56 -11.62 2.33
CA ASN A 91 22.85 -11.47 3.02
C ASN A 91 22.69 -11.37 4.55
N LEU A 92 21.70 -10.62 5.05
CA LEU A 92 21.43 -10.49 6.49
C LEU A 92 21.07 -11.83 7.14
N PHE A 93 20.43 -12.73 6.39
CA PHE A 93 20.06 -14.06 6.86
C PHE A 93 21.05 -15.17 6.44
N ASN A 94 22.12 -14.84 5.70
CA ASN A 94 23.08 -15.79 5.12
C ASN A 94 22.41 -16.89 4.27
N GLN A 95 21.44 -16.50 3.44
CA GLN A 95 20.63 -17.42 2.63
C GLN A 95 20.90 -17.25 1.13
N THR A 96 20.64 -18.32 0.37
CA THR A 96 20.69 -18.34 -1.10
C THR A 96 19.49 -19.10 -1.64
N GLY A 97 19.21 -18.97 -2.94
CA GLY A 97 18.06 -19.62 -3.57
C GLY A 97 16.82 -18.75 -3.57
N ALA A 98 15.66 -19.39 -3.41
CA ALA A 98 14.35 -18.77 -3.62
C ALA A 98 13.82 -18.07 -2.37
N HIS A 99 13.48 -16.79 -2.51
CA HIS A 99 13.05 -15.93 -1.40
C HIS A 99 12.12 -14.82 -1.88
N ILE A 100 11.37 -14.24 -0.96
CA ILE A 100 10.38 -13.20 -1.22
C ILE A 100 10.65 -12.00 -0.31
N PHE A 101 10.62 -10.79 -0.87
CA PHE A 101 10.66 -9.53 -0.12
C PHE A 101 9.40 -8.72 -0.42
N GLN A 102 8.76 -8.19 0.61
CA GLN A 102 7.44 -7.56 0.51
C GLN A 102 7.40 -6.22 1.23
N GLN A 103 6.55 -5.32 0.74
CA GLN A 103 6.16 -4.10 1.44
C GLN A 103 4.65 -3.92 1.35
N MET A 104 4.02 -3.57 2.46
CA MET A 104 2.67 -3.02 2.51
C MET A 104 2.80 -1.57 2.98
N ILE A 105 2.34 -0.63 2.17
CA ILE A 105 2.34 0.80 2.50
C ILE A 105 0.98 1.41 2.18
N GLY A 106 0.50 2.33 3.01
CA GLY A 106 -0.80 2.94 2.78
C GLY A 106 -1.28 3.82 3.92
N CYS A 107 -2.52 4.28 3.78
CA CYS A 107 -3.20 5.10 4.76
C CYS A 107 -4.69 4.73 4.84
N GLU A 108 -5.27 5.07 5.98
CA GLU A 108 -6.69 5.01 6.26
C GLU A 108 -7.15 6.42 6.66
N TRP A 109 -8.35 6.78 6.25
CA TRP A 109 -8.97 8.08 6.51
C TRP A 109 -10.43 7.88 6.90
N ASP A 110 -10.80 8.41 8.05
CA ASP A 110 -12.17 8.43 8.54
C ASP A 110 -12.90 9.70 8.06
N ASP A 111 -13.98 9.52 7.30
CA ASP A 111 -14.70 10.63 6.65
C ASP A 111 -15.64 11.43 7.58
N GLU A 112 -15.83 10.97 8.83
CA GLU A 112 -16.60 11.66 9.87
C GLU A 112 -15.70 12.49 10.79
N THR A 113 -14.67 11.83 11.35
CA THR A 113 -13.78 12.42 12.34
C THR A 113 -12.58 13.12 11.71
N GLY A 114 -12.23 12.75 10.48
CA GLY A 114 -11.00 13.19 9.84
C GLY A 114 -9.74 12.48 10.36
N GLU A 115 -9.89 11.47 11.22
CA GLU A 115 -8.77 10.68 11.74
C GLU A 115 -8.02 9.97 10.59
N VAL A 116 -6.70 9.89 10.72
CA VAL A 116 -5.81 9.25 9.75
C VAL A 116 -4.96 8.23 10.47
N SER A 117 -4.88 7.03 9.91
CA SER A 117 -3.92 5.99 10.28
C SER A 117 -3.14 5.53 9.06
N ASP A 118 -2.06 4.80 9.29
CA ASP A 118 -1.07 4.52 8.25
C ASP A 118 -0.37 3.18 8.46
N TYR A 119 0.27 2.72 7.38
CA TYR A 119 0.99 1.46 7.31
C TYR A 119 2.26 1.69 6.52
N ASP A 120 3.39 1.27 7.06
CA ASP A 120 4.56 0.93 6.25
C ASP A 120 5.30 -0.25 6.89
N GLN A 121 5.21 -1.40 6.25
CA GLN A 121 5.64 -2.68 6.78
C GLN A 121 6.40 -3.45 5.71
N PHE A 122 7.60 -3.88 6.06
CA PHE A 122 8.44 -4.74 5.22
C PHE A 122 8.46 -6.16 5.76
N GLY A 123 8.31 -7.12 4.85
CA GLY A 123 8.34 -8.55 5.14
C GLY A 123 9.39 -9.30 4.31
N TYR A 124 9.85 -10.42 4.85
CA TYR A 124 10.79 -11.32 4.18
C TYR A 124 10.35 -12.78 4.42
N ASP A 125 10.16 -13.53 3.34
CA ASP A 125 9.61 -14.90 3.34
C ASP A 125 8.27 -15.04 4.10
N GLY A 126 7.43 -14.00 4.02
CA GLY A 126 6.10 -13.97 4.65
C GLY A 126 6.10 -13.61 6.14
N GLU A 127 7.26 -13.31 6.72
CA GLU A 127 7.36 -12.85 8.11
C GLU A 127 7.70 -11.36 8.20
N ASP A 128 7.24 -10.70 9.26
CA ASP A 128 7.58 -9.31 9.54
C ASP A 128 9.08 -9.13 9.69
N LEU A 129 9.62 -8.10 9.03
CA LEU A 129 11.05 -7.75 9.06
C LEU A 129 11.28 -6.41 9.76
N ILE A 130 10.72 -5.33 9.21
CA ILE A 130 10.83 -3.97 9.73
C ILE A 130 9.47 -3.27 9.57
N ILE A 131 9.01 -2.59 10.61
CA ILE A 131 7.72 -1.90 10.67
C ILE A 131 7.94 -0.45 11.12
N LEU A 132 7.25 0.50 10.50
CA LEU A 132 7.24 1.89 10.94
C LEU A 132 6.29 2.08 12.13
N ASP A 133 6.79 2.64 13.24
CA ASP A 133 5.94 3.28 14.25
C ASP A 133 5.90 4.78 13.92
N LEU A 134 4.80 5.23 13.31
CA LEU A 134 4.67 6.63 12.92
C LEU A 134 4.51 7.56 14.13
N ARG A 135 3.93 7.09 15.24
CA ARG A 135 3.77 7.91 16.46
C ARG A 135 5.11 8.37 16.99
N THR A 136 6.12 7.49 16.95
CA THR A 136 7.49 7.84 17.33
C THR A 136 8.37 8.23 16.13
N GLN A 137 7.87 8.08 14.91
CA GLN A 137 8.58 8.23 13.64
C GLN A 137 9.87 7.39 13.58
N THR A 138 9.77 6.14 14.01
CA THR A 138 10.92 5.23 14.05
C THR A 138 10.59 3.86 13.50
N TRP A 139 11.55 3.29 12.79
CA TRP A 139 11.54 1.91 12.34
C TRP A 139 11.87 0.95 13.49
N ILE A 140 11.02 -0.05 13.63
CA ILE A 140 11.13 -1.16 14.58
C ILE A 140 11.50 -2.41 13.79
N SER A 141 12.44 -3.20 14.31
CA SER A 141 12.86 -4.46 13.69
C SER A 141 12.16 -5.61 14.39
N ALA A 142 11.47 -6.47 13.63
CA ALA A 142 10.87 -7.70 14.16
C ALA A 142 11.90 -8.85 14.24
N LYS A 143 13.01 -8.74 13.49
CA LYS A 143 14.09 -9.74 13.46
C LYS A 143 15.42 -9.14 13.92
N GLN A 144 16.23 -9.93 14.61
CA GLN A 144 17.55 -9.47 15.08
C GLN A 144 18.49 -9.14 13.91
N GLN A 145 18.40 -9.90 12.83
CA GLN A 145 19.19 -9.75 11.60
C GLN A 145 18.97 -8.37 10.95
N ALA A 146 17.78 -7.76 11.10
CA ALA A 146 17.43 -6.49 10.49
C ALA A 146 17.73 -5.26 11.38
N VAL A 147 18.33 -5.44 12.57
CA VAL A 147 18.67 -4.33 13.49
C VAL A 147 19.60 -3.30 12.85
N ILE A 148 20.58 -3.74 12.07
CA ILE A 148 21.52 -2.85 11.38
C ILE A 148 20.78 -1.97 10.37
N THR A 149 19.85 -2.55 9.61
CA THR A 149 19.03 -1.85 8.62
C THR A 149 18.13 -0.82 9.28
N LYS A 150 17.39 -1.18 10.35
CA LYS A 150 16.52 -0.19 11.03
C LYS A 150 17.33 0.98 11.62
N ASN A 151 18.54 0.73 12.14
CA ASN A 151 19.36 1.78 12.72
C ASN A 151 19.83 2.76 11.63
N LYS A 152 20.22 2.24 10.47
CA LYS A 152 20.55 3.05 9.30
C LYS A 152 19.37 3.92 8.85
N TRP A 153 18.16 3.35 8.79
CA TRP A 153 16.96 4.09 8.38
C TRP A 153 16.59 5.18 9.39
N ASN A 154 16.62 4.87 10.69
CA ASN A 154 16.34 5.84 11.75
C ASN A 154 17.35 6.99 11.83
N GLN A 155 18.56 6.81 11.32
CA GLN A 155 19.56 7.87 11.24
C GLN A 155 19.36 8.80 10.02
N ASN A 156 18.56 8.38 9.03
CA ASN A 156 18.29 9.17 7.84
C ASN A 156 17.07 10.07 8.03
N ARG A 157 17.30 11.29 8.54
CA ARG A 157 16.24 12.26 8.82
C ARG A 157 15.44 12.66 7.58
N TYR A 158 16.10 12.85 6.45
CA TYR A 158 15.43 13.25 5.21
C TYR A 158 14.43 12.18 4.75
N ALA A 159 14.84 10.91 4.77
CA ALA A 159 13.95 9.81 4.41
C ALA A 159 12.77 9.69 5.41
N ALA A 160 13.02 9.83 6.71
CA ALA A 160 11.98 9.77 7.73
C ALA A 160 10.94 10.89 7.59
N GLU A 161 11.38 12.12 7.28
CA GLU A 161 10.50 13.26 7.02
C GLU A 161 9.68 13.07 5.74
N TYR A 162 10.31 12.56 4.68
CA TYR A 162 9.62 12.23 3.43
C TYR A 162 8.53 11.17 3.65
N GLU A 163 8.86 10.07 4.33
CA GLU A 163 7.92 8.98 4.63
C GLU A 163 6.71 9.49 5.42
N LYS A 164 6.97 10.32 6.44
CA LYS A 164 5.89 10.96 7.22
C LYS A 164 4.99 11.81 6.34
N SER A 165 5.58 12.65 5.50
CA SER A 165 4.84 13.53 4.60
C SER A 165 3.98 12.73 3.63
N TYR A 166 4.52 11.65 3.07
CA TYR A 166 3.80 10.77 2.17
C TYR A 166 2.58 10.13 2.86
N LEU A 167 2.79 9.48 4.01
CA LEU A 167 1.73 8.74 4.69
C LEU A 167 0.62 9.63 5.25
N THR A 168 0.97 10.81 5.77
CA THR A 168 0.00 11.69 6.46
C THR A 168 -0.70 12.69 5.54
N GLN A 169 -0.12 12.99 4.37
CA GLN A 169 -0.65 14.02 3.46
C GLN A 169 -0.94 13.42 2.09
N ILE A 170 0.10 13.03 1.36
CA ILE A 170 -0.01 12.63 -0.06
C ILE A 170 -0.94 11.42 -0.21
N CYS A 171 -0.79 10.41 0.64
CA CYS A 171 -1.63 9.22 0.59
C CYS A 171 -3.11 9.56 0.83
N VAL A 172 -3.40 10.40 1.83
CA VAL A 172 -4.77 10.80 2.19
C VAL A 172 -5.41 11.64 1.09
N GLU A 173 -4.65 12.55 0.46
CA GLU A 173 -5.12 13.35 -0.67
C GLU A 173 -5.50 12.47 -1.87
N TRP A 174 -4.66 11.48 -2.20
CA TRP A 174 -4.96 10.53 -3.27
C TRP A 174 -6.12 9.60 -2.93
N LEU A 175 -6.20 9.11 -1.68
CA LEU A 175 -7.31 8.29 -1.21
C LEU A 175 -8.65 9.02 -1.39
N LYS A 176 -8.72 10.30 -0.98
CA LYS A 176 -9.92 11.14 -1.17
C LYS A 176 -10.32 11.25 -2.64
N LYS A 177 -9.36 11.46 -3.54
CA LYS A 177 -9.61 11.51 -5.00
C LYS A 177 -10.14 10.18 -5.53
N TYR A 178 -9.51 9.06 -5.17
CA TYR A 178 -9.93 7.74 -5.65
C TYR A 178 -11.33 7.36 -5.12
N VAL A 179 -11.62 7.65 -3.86
CA VAL A 179 -12.95 7.46 -3.28
C VAL A 179 -13.99 8.30 -4.03
N ASP A 180 -13.66 9.55 -4.39
CA ASP A 180 -14.58 10.41 -5.13
C ASP A 180 -14.83 9.89 -6.56
N TYR A 181 -13.78 9.44 -7.25
CA TYR A 181 -13.89 8.82 -8.56
C TYR A 181 -14.76 7.55 -8.53
N GLY A 182 -14.57 6.73 -7.51
CA GLY A 182 -15.21 5.43 -7.33
C GLY A 182 -16.48 5.43 -6.48
N ARG A 183 -16.97 6.58 -6.01
CA ARG A 183 -18.02 6.70 -4.97
C ARG A 183 -19.19 5.74 -5.16
N ASN A 184 -19.79 5.74 -6.36
CA ASN A 184 -20.94 4.88 -6.65
C ASN A 184 -20.60 3.37 -6.64
N SER A 185 -19.41 3.01 -7.10
CA SER A 185 -18.94 1.62 -7.15
C SER A 185 -18.56 1.10 -5.76
N LEU A 186 -17.87 1.92 -4.96
CA LEU A 186 -17.38 1.56 -3.63
C LEU A 186 -18.52 1.43 -2.60
N LEU A 187 -19.54 2.29 -2.67
CA LEU A 187 -20.73 2.21 -1.80
C LEU A 187 -21.48 0.88 -1.97
N SER A 188 -21.55 0.34 -3.18
CA SER A 188 -22.18 -0.96 -3.43
C SER A 188 -21.40 -2.12 -2.78
N VAL A 189 -20.07 -2.07 -2.86
CA VAL A 189 -19.19 -3.06 -2.24
C VAL A 189 -19.27 -3.00 -0.71
N SER A 190 -19.25 -1.80 -0.13
CA SER A 190 -19.31 -1.63 1.32
C SER A 190 -20.66 -2.07 1.90
N GLN A 191 -21.78 -1.77 1.23
CA GLN A 191 -23.11 -2.29 1.60
C GLN A 191 -23.15 -3.82 1.54
N THR A 192 -22.59 -4.42 0.49
CA THR A 192 -22.52 -5.88 0.34
C THR A 192 -21.68 -6.53 1.44
N LYS A 193 -20.49 -5.98 1.75
CA LYS A 193 -19.65 -6.45 2.86
C LYS A 193 -20.38 -6.36 4.21
N ARG A 194 -21.10 -5.27 4.49
CA ARG A 194 -21.87 -5.11 5.74
C ARG A 194 -22.99 -6.14 5.89
N LEU A 195 -23.67 -6.49 4.79
CA LEU A 195 -24.71 -7.52 4.81
C LEU A 195 -24.13 -8.92 5.10
N LEU A 196 -22.92 -9.19 4.60
CA LEU A 196 -22.24 -10.47 4.79
C LEU A 196 -21.55 -10.60 6.15
N PHE A 197 -21.04 -9.49 6.70
CA PHE A 197 -20.37 -9.41 7.99
C PHE A 197 -21.00 -8.32 8.86
N PRO A 198 -22.21 -8.56 9.41
CA PRO A 198 -22.84 -7.60 10.31
C PRO A 198 -21.96 -7.42 11.56
N VAL A 199 -21.63 -6.16 11.88
CA VAL A 199 -20.92 -5.81 13.11
C VAL A 199 -21.75 -6.31 14.29
N ARG A 200 -21.24 -7.28 15.05
CA ARG A 200 -21.86 -7.71 16.32
C ARG A 200 -21.78 -6.55 17.30
N GLY A 201 -22.85 -5.77 17.42
CA GLY A 201 -22.88 -4.65 18.37
C GLY A 201 -24.05 -3.67 18.30
N GLN A 202 -25.03 -3.84 17.41
CA GLN A 202 -26.27 -3.05 17.46
C GLN A 202 -27.49 -3.96 17.67
N ALA A 203 -27.62 -4.49 18.88
CA ALA A 203 -28.93 -4.81 19.42
C ALA A 203 -29.44 -3.54 20.13
N LYS A 204 -30.55 -2.99 19.63
CA LYS A 204 -31.38 -2.04 20.38
C LYS A 204 -32.07 -2.76 21.54
#